data_AF-A0A972FV66-F1
#
_entry.id   AF-A0A972FV66-F1
#
_cell.length_a   1.000
_cell.length_b   1.000
_cell.length_c   1.000
_cell.angle_alpha   90.00
_cell.angle_beta   90.00
_cell.angle_gamma   90.00
#
_symmetry.space_group_name_H-M   'P 1'
#
loop_
_entity.id
_entity.type
_entity.pdbx_description
1 polymer ?
#
loop_
_entity_poly.entity_id
_entity_poly.type
_entity_poly.pdbx_seq_one_letter_code
_entity_poly.pdbx_strand_id
1 'polypeptide(L)'
;MNIRSTLLLACLLPTLAALAVHAASSTNDAPEPGAEVTKVGCHPDFSWVLVRQDGSMAVGAGNSDDWQRLKRERQDHPSDYLWFKTPQGEYEIVDPAIVARVGDVMLPMQRQGEQMQLLGDQMESRSHALQQLSHELDQWRRQEVNDPALEAEIAGIQLEMDRLGEQMDRMGQEQQASNRDADETVFNLIQTAIAEGNAAIIRDR
;
A
#
# COMPACT_ATOMS: atom_id res chain seq x y z
N MET A 1 -49.36 17.53 -58.40
CA MET A 1 -50.14 16.39 -58.92
C MET A 1 -49.53 15.12 -58.34
N ASN A 2 -50.35 14.33 -57.66
CA ASN A 2 -50.03 13.09 -56.91
C ASN A 2 -49.26 12.07 -57.79
N ILE A 3 -48.54 11.07 -57.26
CA ILE A 3 -49.10 9.80 -56.73
C ILE A 3 -48.00 8.98 -55.98
N ARG A 4 -48.51 8.23 -54.99
CA ARG A 4 -47.95 7.22 -54.08
C ARG A 4 -47.13 6.09 -54.74
N SER A 5 -46.28 5.39 -53.96
CA SER A 5 -46.26 3.91 -53.94
C SER A 5 -45.29 3.33 -52.90
N THR A 6 -45.87 2.60 -51.95
CA THR A 6 -45.31 1.52 -51.12
C THR A 6 -44.87 0.32 -51.96
N LEU A 7 -43.73 -0.31 -51.64
CA LEU A 7 -43.63 -1.79 -51.48
C LEU A 7 -42.23 -2.27 -51.06
N LEU A 8 -42.29 -3.29 -50.20
CA LEU A 8 -41.28 -4.20 -49.67
C LEU A 8 -40.09 -4.55 -50.59
N LEU A 9 -38.90 -4.69 -49.99
CA LEU A 9 -37.92 -5.70 -50.42
C LEU A 9 -37.18 -6.28 -49.22
N ALA A 10 -37.26 -7.60 -49.10
CA ALA A 10 -36.52 -8.43 -48.16
C ALA A 10 -35.02 -8.47 -48.51
N CYS A 11 -34.15 -8.33 -47.51
CA CYS A 11 -32.76 -8.76 -47.62
C CYS A 11 -32.38 -9.57 -46.38
N LEU A 12 -32.14 -10.84 -46.65
CA LEU A 12 -31.70 -11.90 -45.75
C LEU A 12 -30.19 -12.03 -45.96
N LEU A 13 -29.37 -11.80 -44.93
CA LEU A 13 -27.96 -12.16 -44.91
C LEU A 13 -27.56 -12.66 -43.51
N PRO A 14 -26.98 -13.86 -43.38
CA PRO A 14 -26.38 -14.32 -42.13
C PRO A 14 -24.93 -13.84 -42.05
N THR A 15 -24.49 -13.36 -40.89
CA THR A 15 -23.06 -13.07 -40.64
C THR A 15 -22.61 -13.83 -39.41
N LEU A 16 -21.67 -14.74 -39.63
CA LEU A 16 -20.98 -15.52 -38.63
C LEU A 16 -20.07 -14.64 -37.76
N ALA A 17 -20.11 -14.93 -36.46
CA ALA A 17 -19.01 -14.95 -35.49
C ALA A 17 -18.00 -13.79 -35.46
N ALA A 18 -18.07 -13.01 -34.39
CA ALA A 18 -16.87 -12.54 -33.69
C ALA A 18 -17.00 -12.94 -32.21
N LEU A 19 -16.13 -13.84 -31.75
CA LEU A 19 -15.92 -14.09 -30.33
C LEU A 19 -15.44 -12.79 -29.69
N ALA A 20 -16.19 -12.25 -28.74
CA ALA A 20 -15.68 -11.28 -27.80
C ALA A 20 -14.73 -12.00 -26.83
N VAL A 21 -13.44 -12.03 -27.18
CA VAL A 21 -12.38 -12.42 -26.24
C VAL A 21 -12.19 -11.27 -25.25
N HIS A 22 -12.31 -11.65 -23.99
CA HIS A 22 -12.21 -10.83 -22.79
C HIS A 22 -10.91 -10.00 -22.78
N ALA A 23 -11.00 -8.68 -22.96
CA ALA A 23 -9.91 -7.78 -22.63
C ALA A 23 -9.85 -7.68 -21.10
N ALA A 24 -8.95 -8.44 -20.48
CA ALA A 24 -8.57 -8.23 -19.09
C ALA A 24 -7.84 -6.89 -19.00
N SER A 25 -8.57 -5.86 -18.56
CA SER A 25 -8.00 -4.57 -18.19
C SER A 25 -7.10 -4.78 -16.97
N SER A 26 -5.81 -5.03 -17.20
CA SER A 26 -4.79 -4.87 -16.16
C SER A 26 -4.63 -3.38 -15.92
N THR A 27 -5.30 -2.86 -14.90
CA THR A 27 -5.02 -1.55 -14.34
C THR A 27 -3.69 -1.64 -13.59
N ASN A 28 -2.61 -1.24 -14.25
CA ASN A 28 -1.37 -0.82 -13.61
C ASN A 28 -1.65 0.52 -12.91
N ASP A 29 -2.22 0.47 -11.71
CA ASP A 29 -2.13 1.59 -10.78
C ASP A 29 -0.86 1.40 -9.96
N ALA A 30 0.11 2.28 -10.19
CA ALA A 30 1.25 2.43 -9.30
C ALA A 30 0.74 2.83 -7.90
N PRO A 31 1.27 2.23 -6.81
CA PRO A 31 0.87 2.63 -5.47
C PRO A 31 1.32 4.07 -5.20
N GLU A 32 0.42 4.92 -4.71
CA GLU A 32 0.79 6.25 -4.24
C GLU A 32 1.75 6.12 -3.04
N PRO A 33 2.83 6.93 -2.98
CA PRO A 33 3.74 6.92 -1.85
C PRO A 33 3.04 7.57 -0.64
N GLY A 34 2.76 6.77 0.40
CA GLY A 34 2.47 7.33 1.73
C GLY A 34 1.31 6.72 2.53
N ALA A 35 0.60 5.70 2.05
CA ALA A 35 -0.41 5.00 2.86
C ALA A 35 -0.09 3.50 2.93
N GLU A 36 0.79 3.12 3.85
CA GLU A 36 1.03 1.72 4.15
C GLU A 36 -0.16 1.17 4.94
N VAL A 37 -0.99 0.34 4.29
CA VAL A 37 -2.10 -0.36 4.93
C VAL A 37 -1.51 -1.43 5.85
N THR A 38 -1.41 -1.16 7.14
CA THR A 38 -1.04 -2.17 8.15
C THR A 38 -2.16 -3.21 8.23
N LYS A 39 -2.00 -4.34 7.52
CA LYS A 39 -3.00 -5.41 7.47
C LYS A 39 -3.06 -6.16 8.80
N VAL A 40 -4.28 -6.21 9.35
CA VAL A 40 -4.73 -6.89 10.58
C VAL A 40 -4.17 -6.26 11.85
N GLY A 41 -4.91 -5.30 12.41
CA GLY A 41 -4.65 -4.81 13.76
C GLY A 41 -4.72 -5.95 14.78
N CYS A 42 -4.05 -5.80 15.92
CA CYS A 42 -4.05 -6.82 16.99
C CYS A 42 -5.44 -7.04 17.62
N HIS A 43 -6.39 -6.19 17.26
CA HIS A 43 -7.75 -6.17 17.75
C HIS A 43 -8.72 -6.31 16.57
N PRO A 44 -9.36 -7.47 16.37
CA PRO A 44 -10.13 -7.77 15.15
C PRO A 44 -11.39 -6.90 14.98
N ASP A 45 -11.99 -6.45 16.07
CA ASP A 45 -13.19 -5.60 16.07
C ASP A 45 -12.88 -4.12 16.30
N PHE A 46 -11.62 -3.73 16.10
CA PHE A 46 -11.13 -2.38 16.29
C PHE A 46 -10.49 -1.87 15.02
N SER A 47 -10.75 -0.62 14.69
CA SER A 47 -10.09 0.06 13.58
C SER A 47 -9.85 1.50 13.98
N TRP A 48 -8.71 2.04 13.61
CA TRP A 48 -8.36 3.43 13.87
C TRP A 48 -7.54 3.98 12.73
N VAL A 49 -7.71 5.28 12.44
CA VAL A 49 -7.01 5.99 11.38
C VAL A 49 -6.72 7.40 11.85
N LEU A 50 -5.47 7.83 11.75
CA LEU A 50 -5.07 9.22 11.88
C LEU A 50 -5.32 9.94 10.56
N VAL A 51 -6.28 10.87 10.59
CA VAL A 51 -6.68 11.67 9.43
C VAL A 51 -6.13 13.09 9.61
N ARG A 52 -5.46 13.59 8.58
CA ARG A 52 -4.93 14.95 8.53
C ARG A 52 -6.01 15.93 8.10
N GLN A 53 -5.79 17.21 8.39
CA GLN A 53 -6.65 18.31 8.00
C GLN A 53 -7.01 18.33 6.51
N ASP A 54 -6.06 17.96 5.63
CA ASP A 54 -6.26 17.90 4.16
C ASP A 54 -6.97 16.61 3.68
N GLY A 55 -7.51 15.84 4.62
CA GLY A 55 -8.14 14.56 4.39
C GLY A 55 -7.17 13.44 3.96
N SER A 56 -5.86 13.67 3.99
CA SER A 56 -4.89 12.58 3.83
C SER A 56 -4.92 11.67 5.05
N MET A 57 -4.87 10.37 4.82
CA MET A 57 -4.80 9.38 5.91
C MET A 57 -3.34 9.03 6.10
N ALA A 58 -2.78 9.40 7.24
CA ALA A 58 -1.35 9.27 7.48
C ALA A 58 -0.96 7.84 7.90
N VAL A 59 -1.78 7.22 8.75
CA VAL A 59 -1.47 5.93 9.39
C VAL A 59 -2.70 5.38 10.10
N GLY A 60 -2.79 4.06 10.29
CA GLY A 60 -3.87 3.43 11.02
C GLY A 60 -3.74 1.91 11.06
N ALA A 61 -4.68 1.26 11.74
CA ALA A 61 -4.86 -0.18 11.72
C ALA A 61 -6.34 -0.51 11.57
N GLY A 62 -6.67 -1.63 10.92
CA GLY A 62 -8.06 -2.08 10.82
C GLY A 62 -8.45 -2.66 9.46
N ASN A 63 -9.75 -2.60 9.17
CA ASN A 63 -10.31 -3.15 7.95
C ASN A 63 -10.12 -2.21 6.75
N SER A 64 -9.67 -2.75 5.61
CA SER A 64 -9.51 -2.01 4.35
C SER A 64 -10.78 -1.28 3.88
N ASP A 65 -11.96 -1.80 4.20
CA ASP A 65 -13.24 -1.16 3.86
C ASP A 65 -13.44 0.17 4.59
N ASP A 66 -12.96 0.26 5.84
CA ASP A 66 -12.99 1.50 6.63
C ASP A 66 -12.07 2.56 6.03
N TRP A 67 -10.85 2.17 5.65
CA TRP A 67 -9.91 3.03 4.94
C TRP A 67 -10.47 3.55 3.63
N GLN A 68 -11.05 2.67 2.81
CA GLN A 68 -11.66 3.06 1.54
C GLN A 68 -12.86 3.98 1.75
N ARG A 69 -13.64 3.76 2.81
CA ARG A 69 -14.75 4.63 3.15
C ARG A 69 -14.26 6.02 3.54
N LEU A 70 -13.31 6.13 4.47
CA LEU A 70 -12.71 7.41 4.87
C LEU A 70 -12.08 8.16 3.68
N LYS A 71 -11.45 7.43 2.75
CA LYS A 71 -10.92 8.02 1.50
C LYS A 71 -12.01 8.60 0.60
N ARG A 72 -13.15 7.91 0.47
CA ARG A 72 -14.29 8.36 -0.34
C ARG A 72 -15.02 9.52 0.31
N GLU A 73 -15.13 9.47 1.62
CA GLU A 73 -15.81 10.47 2.42
C GLU A 73 -14.95 11.70 2.67
N ARG A 74 -13.66 11.70 2.25
CA ARG A 74 -12.64 12.76 2.43
C ARG A 74 -13.26 14.10 2.81
N GLN A 75 -13.28 14.35 4.11
CA GLN A 75 -13.87 15.57 4.65
C GLN A 75 -12.75 16.55 4.92
N ASP A 76 -12.89 17.77 4.38
CA ASP A 76 -12.15 18.91 4.90
C ASP A 76 -12.52 19.04 6.38
N HIS A 77 -11.60 18.65 7.24
CA HIS A 77 -11.76 18.76 8.69
C HIS A 77 -11.02 20.01 9.16
N PRO A 78 -11.50 20.76 10.16
CA PRO A 78 -10.80 21.96 10.63
C PRO A 78 -9.41 21.69 11.24
N SER A 79 -9.09 20.44 11.55
CA SER A 79 -7.83 20.00 12.14
C SER A 79 -7.57 18.52 11.85
N ASP A 80 -6.37 18.05 12.17
CA ASP A 80 -6.11 16.61 12.30
C ASP A 80 -7.05 16.01 13.36
N TYR A 81 -7.45 14.76 13.14
CA TYR A 81 -8.28 14.00 14.07
C TYR A 81 -7.97 12.51 13.99
N LEU A 82 -8.26 11.80 15.07
CA LEU A 82 -8.16 10.35 15.14
C LEU A 82 -9.55 9.76 15.02
N TRP A 83 -9.84 9.11 13.89
CA TRP A 83 -11.04 8.30 13.71
C TRP A 83 -10.81 6.91 14.29
N PHE A 84 -11.82 6.34 14.94
CA PHE A 84 -11.80 4.94 15.32
C PHE A 84 -13.19 4.32 15.39
N LYS A 85 -13.24 3.00 15.28
CA LYS A 85 -14.46 2.19 15.33
C LYS A 85 -14.30 1.08 16.37
N THR A 86 -15.37 0.88 17.12
CA THR A 86 -15.54 -0.22 18.06
C THR A 86 -16.86 -0.94 17.75
N PRO A 87 -17.17 -2.08 18.38
CA PRO A 87 -18.49 -2.71 18.25
C PRO A 87 -19.67 -1.80 18.64
N GLN A 88 -19.41 -0.73 19.40
CA GLN A 88 -20.43 0.17 19.91
C GLN A 88 -20.75 1.33 18.95
N GLY A 89 -19.88 1.58 17.96
CA GLY A 89 -20.06 2.65 16.99
C GLY A 89 -18.74 3.24 16.51
N GLU A 90 -18.86 4.38 15.83
CA GLU A 90 -17.73 5.15 15.31
C GLU A 90 -17.55 6.45 16.10
N TYR A 91 -16.30 6.84 16.23
CA TYR A 91 -15.88 7.91 17.11
C TYR A 91 -14.74 8.71 16.49
N GLU A 92 -14.60 9.95 16.95
CA GLU A 92 -13.47 10.82 16.65
C GLU A 92 -12.87 11.42 17.92
N ILE A 93 -11.56 11.60 17.92
CA ILE A 93 -10.83 12.40 18.89
C ILE A 93 -10.15 13.54 18.14
N VAL A 94 -10.52 14.77 18.52
CA VAL A 94 -10.00 16.01 17.93
C VAL A 94 -9.00 16.71 18.87
N ASP A 95 -8.80 16.19 20.08
CA ASP A 95 -7.83 16.73 21.03
C ASP A 95 -6.42 16.73 20.42
N PRO A 96 -5.81 17.90 20.18
CA PRO A 96 -4.52 17.99 19.50
C PRO A 96 -3.39 17.32 20.27
N ALA A 97 -3.48 17.24 21.60
CA ALA A 97 -2.47 16.56 22.41
C ALA A 97 -2.55 15.04 22.25
N ILE A 98 -3.75 14.47 22.11
CA ILE A 98 -3.93 13.03 21.89
C ILE A 98 -3.54 12.68 20.45
N VAL A 99 -3.99 13.48 19.48
CA VAL A 99 -3.66 13.30 18.06
C VAL A 99 -2.14 13.38 17.83
N ALA A 100 -1.45 14.34 18.46
CA ALA A 100 0.01 14.44 18.39
C ALA A 100 0.71 13.20 18.98
N ARG A 101 0.26 12.70 20.14
CA ARG A 101 0.83 11.49 20.75
C ARG A 101 0.70 10.26 19.85
N VAL A 102 -0.44 10.10 19.16
CA VAL A 102 -0.59 9.01 18.18
C VAL A 102 0.40 9.18 17.04
N GLY A 103 0.59 10.40 16.53
CA GLY A 103 1.64 10.68 15.54
C GLY A 103 3.04 10.29 16.04
N ASP A 104 3.39 10.66 17.27
CA ASP A 104 4.69 10.38 17.88
C ASP A 104 4.96 8.88 18.03
N VAL A 105 3.94 8.09 18.39
CA VAL A 105 4.03 6.62 18.50
C VAL A 105 4.44 5.97 17.17
N MET A 106 4.06 6.57 16.04
CA MET A 106 4.35 6.01 14.71
C MET A 106 5.69 6.47 14.13
N LEU A 107 6.35 7.49 14.70
CA LEU A 107 7.62 8.02 14.18
C LEU A 107 8.75 6.97 14.10
N PRO A 108 8.93 6.05 15.06
CA PRO A 108 9.94 5.00 14.93
C PRO A 108 9.69 4.09 13.72
N MET A 109 8.44 3.69 13.50
CA MET A 109 8.05 2.84 12.38
C MET A 109 8.26 3.53 11.03
N GLN A 110 7.92 4.82 10.91
CA GLN A 110 8.14 5.58 9.68
C GLN A 110 9.63 5.64 9.32
N ARG A 111 10.49 5.96 10.30
CA ARG A 111 11.94 5.99 10.09
C ARG A 111 12.50 4.62 9.71
N GLN A 112 11.94 3.55 10.25
CA GLN A 112 12.34 2.19 9.90
C GLN A 112 11.90 1.82 8.47
N GLY A 113 10.68 2.18 8.07
CA GLY A 113 10.18 2.04 6.71
C GLY A 113 11.07 2.77 5.69
N GLU A 114 11.50 4.01 5.99
CA GLU A 114 12.44 4.77 5.16
C GLU A 114 13.79 4.03 4.99
N GLN A 115 14.31 3.41 6.05
CA GLN A 115 15.54 2.63 5.98
C GLN A 115 15.36 1.36 5.14
N MET A 116 14.22 0.68 5.27
CA MET A 116 13.89 -0.49 4.45
C MET A 116 13.75 -0.11 2.97
N GLN A 117 13.16 1.03 2.67
CA GLN A 117 13.06 1.54 1.30
C GLN A 117 14.45 1.80 0.70
N LEU A 118 15.33 2.51 1.42
CA LEU A 118 16.70 2.76 0.97
C LEU A 118 17.49 1.46 0.73
N LEU A 119 17.25 0.43 1.54
CA LEU A 119 17.87 -0.87 1.37
C LEU A 119 17.30 -1.62 0.15
N GLY A 120 15.99 -1.53 -0.07
CA GLY A 120 15.32 -2.01 -1.28
C GLY A 120 15.89 -1.39 -2.56
N ASP A 121 16.07 -0.08 -2.58
CA ASP A 121 16.65 0.65 -3.73
C ASP A 121 18.07 0.17 -4.05
N GLN A 122 18.89 -0.10 -3.01
CA GLN A 122 20.23 -0.67 -3.18
C GLN A 122 20.18 -2.09 -3.77
N MET A 123 19.25 -2.92 -3.30
CA MET A 123 19.06 -4.27 -3.82
C MET A 123 18.61 -4.25 -5.29
N GLU A 124 17.71 -3.34 -5.67
CA GLU A 124 17.26 -3.18 -7.04
C GLU A 124 18.42 -2.77 -7.97
N SER A 125 19.20 -1.75 -7.58
CA SER A 125 20.36 -1.30 -8.34
C SER A 125 21.38 -2.44 -8.55
N ARG A 126 21.63 -3.24 -7.52
CA ARG A 126 22.57 -4.38 -7.59
C ARG A 126 22.02 -5.54 -8.40
N SER A 127 20.72 -5.80 -8.34
CA SER A 127 20.04 -6.78 -9.19
C SER A 127 20.18 -6.42 -10.67
N HIS A 128 20.03 -5.14 -11.02
CA HIS A 128 20.27 -4.66 -12.39
C HIS A 128 21.72 -4.86 -12.85
N ALA A 129 22.71 -4.55 -11.99
CA ALA A 129 24.11 -4.79 -12.31
C ALA A 129 24.39 -6.30 -12.52
N LEU A 130 23.86 -7.14 -11.63
CA LEU A 130 23.99 -8.59 -11.73
C LEU A 130 23.37 -9.13 -13.04
N GLN A 131 22.21 -8.61 -13.45
CA GLN A 131 21.56 -9.00 -14.71
C GLN A 131 22.42 -8.64 -15.93
N GLN A 132 23.02 -7.45 -15.95
CA GLN A 132 23.88 -7.01 -17.05
C GLN A 132 25.15 -7.87 -17.15
N LEU A 133 25.84 -8.07 -16.03
CA LEU A 133 27.06 -8.89 -15.97
C LEU A 133 26.78 -10.36 -16.31
N SER A 134 25.65 -10.91 -15.83
CA SER A 134 25.24 -12.28 -16.19
C SER A 134 24.96 -12.42 -17.67
N HIS A 135 24.36 -11.40 -18.30
CA HIS A 135 24.13 -11.38 -19.74
C HIS A 135 25.44 -11.34 -20.53
N GLU A 136 26.41 -10.54 -20.09
CA GLU A 136 27.75 -10.49 -20.68
C GLU A 136 28.46 -11.85 -20.57
N LEU A 137 28.41 -12.48 -19.39
CA LEU A 137 28.99 -13.80 -19.16
C LEU A 137 28.36 -14.85 -20.08
N ASP A 138 27.04 -14.81 -20.28
CA ASP A 138 26.34 -15.70 -21.21
C ASP A 138 26.78 -15.49 -22.67
N GLN A 139 27.05 -14.25 -23.08
CA GLN A 139 27.56 -13.97 -24.42
C GLN A 139 28.98 -14.52 -24.60
N TRP A 140 29.86 -14.32 -23.63
CA TRP A 140 31.23 -14.82 -23.66
C TRP A 140 31.29 -16.34 -23.66
N ARG A 141 30.43 -16.99 -22.87
CA ARG A 141 30.32 -18.45 -22.85
C ARG A 141 29.93 -19.03 -24.21
N ARG A 142 29.04 -18.37 -24.96
CA ARG A 142 28.69 -18.77 -26.34
C ARG A 142 29.85 -18.61 -27.32
N GLN A 143 30.79 -17.73 -27.01
CA GLN A 143 32.01 -17.49 -27.79
C GLN A 143 33.18 -18.35 -27.28
N GLU A 144 32.95 -19.26 -26.32
CA GLU A 144 33.97 -20.06 -25.65
C GLU A 144 35.07 -19.23 -24.98
N VAL A 145 34.76 -17.99 -24.62
CA VAL A 145 35.63 -17.10 -23.85
C VAL A 145 35.37 -17.33 -22.36
N ASN A 146 36.45 -17.57 -21.61
CA ASN A 146 36.42 -17.65 -20.16
C ASN A 146 37.03 -16.38 -19.57
N ASP A 147 36.28 -15.69 -18.71
CA ASP A 147 36.78 -14.57 -17.93
C ASP A 147 36.50 -14.77 -16.43
N PRO A 148 37.50 -15.25 -15.68
CA PRO A 148 37.40 -15.44 -14.24
C PRO A 148 37.17 -14.14 -13.45
N ALA A 149 37.53 -12.98 -14.00
CA ALA A 149 37.32 -11.70 -13.31
C ALA A 149 35.84 -11.32 -13.31
N LEU A 150 35.15 -11.52 -14.43
CA LEU A 150 33.69 -11.31 -14.53
C LEU A 150 32.93 -12.28 -13.62
N GLU A 151 33.33 -13.56 -13.59
CA GLU A 151 32.73 -14.55 -12.68
C GLU A 151 32.92 -14.16 -11.21
N ALA A 152 34.10 -13.65 -10.85
CA ALA A 152 34.39 -13.18 -9.49
C ALA A 152 33.57 -11.93 -9.12
N GLU A 153 33.36 -11.00 -10.05
CA GLU A 153 32.52 -9.81 -9.85
C GLU A 153 31.05 -10.20 -9.59
N ILE A 154 30.50 -11.10 -10.42
CA ILE A 154 29.15 -11.66 -10.25
C ILE A 154 29.00 -12.31 -8.87
N ALA A 155 29.97 -13.15 -8.46
CA ALA A 155 29.96 -13.79 -7.16
C ALA A 155 30.05 -12.78 -5.99
N GLY A 156 30.81 -11.70 -6.17
CA GLY A 156 30.91 -10.61 -5.20
C GLY A 156 29.57 -9.90 -4.98
N ILE A 157 28.87 -9.54 -6.07
CA ILE A 157 27.55 -8.90 -6.01
C ILE A 157 26.52 -9.83 -5.36
N GLN A 158 26.55 -11.13 -5.67
CA GLN A 158 25.66 -12.12 -5.05
C GLN A 158 25.85 -12.17 -3.52
N LEU A 159 27.10 -12.20 -3.04
CA LEU A 159 27.39 -12.19 -1.61
C LEU A 159 26.91 -10.91 -0.92
N GLU A 160 27.02 -9.77 -1.60
CA GLU A 160 26.47 -8.51 -1.07
C GLU A 160 24.94 -8.55 -1.02
N MET A 161 24.28 -9.07 -2.05
CA MET A 161 22.83 -9.25 -2.08
C MET A 161 22.33 -10.16 -0.97
N ASP A 162 23.03 -11.26 -0.67
CA ASP A 162 22.69 -12.16 0.44
C ASP A 162 22.70 -11.40 1.78
N ARG A 163 23.72 -10.58 2.02
CA ARG A 163 23.83 -9.77 3.26
C ARG A 163 22.73 -8.71 3.36
N LEU A 164 22.40 -8.04 2.25
CA LEU A 164 21.31 -7.08 2.22
C LEU A 164 19.96 -7.77 2.48
N GLY A 165 19.78 -8.98 1.94
CA GLY A 165 18.62 -9.83 2.21
C GLY A 165 18.47 -10.18 3.69
N GLU A 166 19.54 -10.66 4.33
CA GLU A 166 19.53 -10.94 5.79
C GLU A 166 19.19 -9.69 6.62
N GLN A 167 19.70 -8.52 6.21
CA GLN A 167 19.37 -7.26 6.86
C GLN A 167 17.90 -6.89 6.69
N MET A 168 17.33 -7.04 5.48
CA MET A 168 15.91 -6.82 5.22
C MET A 168 15.03 -7.75 6.05
N ASP A 169 15.38 -9.03 6.16
CA ASP A 169 14.61 -10.00 6.94
C ASP A 169 14.57 -9.62 8.43
N ARG A 170 15.71 -9.23 9.00
CA ARG A 170 15.77 -8.77 10.40
C ARG A 170 14.95 -7.50 10.60
N MET A 171 15.09 -6.51 9.73
CA MET A 171 14.31 -5.27 9.82
C MET A 171 12.82 -5.52 9.64
N GLY A 172 12.40 -6.48 8.79
CA GLY A 172 11.00 -6.87 8.65
C GLY A 172 10.41 -7.45 9.94
N GLN A 173 11.19 -8.27 10.67
CA GLN A 173 10.76 -8.81 11.97
C GLN A 173 10.64 -7.69 13.02
N GLU A 174 11.63 -6.80 13.08
CA GLU A 174 11.61 -5.63 13.97
C GLU A 174 10.41 -4.72 13.66
N GLN A 175 10.09 -4.52 12.38
CA GLN A 175 8.94 -3.72 11.94
C GLN A 175 7.64 -4.35 12.41
N GLN A 176 7.48 -5.66 12.27
CA GLN A 176 6.27 -6.35 12.72
C GLN A 176 6.09 -6.25 14.23
N ALA A 177 7.17 -6.35 15.01
CA ALA A 177 7.12 -6.14 16.46
C ALA A 177 6.74 -4.70 16.80
N SER A 178 7.40 -3.72 16.18
CA SER A 178 7.10 -2.30 16.39
C SER A 178 5.66 -1.95 16.00
N ASN A 179 5.12 -2.54 14.93
CA ASN A 179 3.72 -2.34 14.51
C ASN A 179 2.74 -2.81 15.59
N ARG A 180 3.03 -3.97 16.21
CA ARG A 180 2.21 -4.52 17.29
C ARG A 180 2.24 -3.62 18.52
N ASP A 181 3.43 -3.20 18.94
CA ASP A 181 3.60 -2.35 20.13
C ASP A 181 2.95 -0.96 19.93
N ALA A 182 3.06 -0.41 18.73
CA ALA A 182 2.42 0.84 18.36
C ALA A 182 0.89 0.73 18.36
N ASP A 183 0.34 -0.33 17.74
CA ASP A 183 -1.11 -0.57 17.71
C ASP A 183 -1.67 -0.73 19.14
N GLU A 184 -1.00 -1.48 20.01
CA GLU A 184 -1.40 -1.64 21.42
C GLU A 184 -1.33 -0.31 22.18
N THR A 185 -0.29 0.50 21.93
CA THR A 185 -0.16 1.83 22.55
C THR A 185 -1.28 2.77 22.10
N VAL A 186 -1.60 2.81 20.81
CA VAL A 186 -2.69 3.62 20.26
C VAL A 186 -4.05 3.16 20.80
N PHE A 187 -4.27 1.84 20.87
CA PHE A 187 -5.46 1.28 21.50
C PHE A 187 -5.62 1.77 22.94
N ASN A 188 -4.58 1.68 23.77
CA ASN A 188 -4.61 2.14 25.16
C ASN A 188 -4.84 3.66 25.29
N LEU A 189 -4.26 4.46 24.38
CA LEU A 189 -4.50 5.89 24.30
C LEU A 189 -5.98 6.19 23.99
N ILE A 190 -6.57 5.48 23.02
CA ILE A 190 -7.98 5.62 22.65
C ILE A 190 -8.90 5.22 23.81
N GLN A 191 -8.61 4.12 24.50
CA GLN A 191 -9.38 3.68 25.67
C GLN A 191 -9.35 4.71 26.80
N THR A 192 -8.20 5.34 27.02
CA THR A 192 -8.04 6.44 28.00
C THR A 192 -8.86 7.66 27.55
N ALA A 193 -8.77 8.04 26.28
CA ALA A 193 -9.53 9.16 25.72
C ALA A 193 -11.05 8.97 25.85
N ILE A 194 -11.54 7.73 25.66
CA ILE A 194 -12.95 7.39 25.90
C ILE A 194 -13.31 7.60 27.38
N ALA A 195 -12.49 7.07 28.30
CA ALA A 195 -12.75 7.17 29.74
C ALA A 195 -12.74 8.62 30.26
N GLU A 196 -11.91 9.47 29.66
CA GLU A 196 -11.81 10.90 29.98
C GLU A 196 -12.85 11.76 29.27
N GLY A 197 -13.63 11.20 28.34
CA GLY A 197 -14.67 11.91 27.58
C GLY A 197 -14.13 12.75 26.42
N ASN A 198 -12.91 12.49 25.96
CA ASN A 198 -12.28 13.17 24.82
C ASN A 198 -12.68 12.57 23.45
N ALA A 199 -13.43 11.47 23.45
CA ALA A 199 -13.97 10.84 22.25
C ALA A 199 -15.43 11.26 22.00
N ALA A 200 -15.72 11.75 20.81
CA ALA A 200 -17.06 12.09 20.36
C ALA A 200 -17.63 11.01 19.44
N ILE A 201 -18.90 10.63 19.64
CA ILE A 201 -19.60 9.70 18.73
C ILE A 201 -19.87 10.42 17.41
N ILE A 202 -19.48 9.80 16.30
CA ILE A 202 -19.88 10.21 14.96
C ILE A 202 -21.28 9.63 14.73
N ARG A 203 -22.32 10.45 14.89
CA ARG A 203 -23.68 10.08 14.51
C ARG A 203 -23.92 10.55 13.09
N ASP A 204 -24.41 9.64 12.23
CA ASP A 204 -24.85 9.86 10.84
C ASP A 204 -24.64 11.30 10.36
N ARG A 205 -23.50 11.54 9.70
CA ARG A 205 -23.22 12.75 8.92
C ARG A 205 -23.87 12.64 7.54
#